data_AF-A0AA39QFT6-F1
#
_entry.id   AF-A0AA39QFT6-F1
#
_cell.length_a   1.000
_cell.length_b   1.000
_cell.length_c   1.000
_cell.angle_alpha   90.00
_cell.angle_beta   90.00
_cell.angle_gamma   90.00
#
_symmetry.space_group_name_H-M   'P 1'
#
loop_
_entity.id
_entity.type
_entity.pdbx_description
1 polymer ?
#
loop_
_entity_poly.entity_id
_entity_poly.type
_entity_poly.pdbx_seq_one_letter_code
_entity_poly.pdbx_strand_id
1 'polypeptide(L)'
;MPPLTIAELLNLAQATVLMIPTGSDTPELLLGGTRPFKIENNVQINQRMHISILYHHKGDEVIEYPETMLNSDTSIGYFLHMTPTNEPFNPVRNIVYSAGKPSGQSKGHKYNIMLGRDGWPVPCLVDYTTCQGIQICPFVGDDIKISSHTEGSRAVLQLQLDQRNAGRAYFSAKEEILNKTIAWFRFITDNSCAYSLQEATEYSEQELAIKDHIQLMPTKAKQGQKTKKTCQGRIIIRQRQEQSYICCEHYRSFSCKHFVLYPAHGRGYNFDYLCALIVNDEPIISKIELGAHQQGYGLLMSCTTVRNISSVKVNCENGHQTSSKGNMLMTKMVQLSCSSCFTVIQPEDGYWKECPKILLICHSPHTHPIPLPTTTPVQIKAEIKALIHSLEHELADMTPQCFCQHPAVINRVKELCPAVEEPMVAHLHPLLANLDHIASYIHTEVKAVLPHGTGWDGMKLLMSL
;
A
#
# COMPACT_ATOMS: atom_id res chain seq x y z
N MET A 1 -47.02 -18.00 16.58
CA MET A 1 -45.81 -17.37 17.16
C MET A 1 -45.96 -15.88 17.00
N PRO A 2 -45.90 -15.07 18.07
CA PRO A 2 -46.04 -13.62 17.94
C PRO A 2 -44.76 -13.03 17.33
N PRO A 3 -44.84 -11.89 16.60
CA PRO A 3 -43.67 -11.22 16.08
C PRO A 3 -42.95 -10.50 17.24
N LEU A 4 -41.65 -10.78 17.40
CA LEU A 4 -40.79 -10.09 18.35
C LEU A 4 -40.67 -8.61 17.98
N THR A 5 -40.64 -7.75 18.99
CA THR A 5 -40.56 -6.29 18.83
C THR A 5 -39.12 -5.84 18.62
N ILE A 6 -38.94 -4.66 18.00
CA ILE A 6 -37.62 -4.07 17.68
C ILE A 6 -36.72 -3.89 18.93
N ALA A 7 -37.31 -3.79 20.12
CA ALA A 7 -36.57 -3.74 21.39
C ALA A 7 -35.92 -5.08 21.78
N GLU A 8 -36.49 -6.21 21.35
CA GLU A 8 -35.95 -7.56 21.63
C GLU A 8 -34.80 -7.93 20.68
N LEU A 9 -34.77 -7.35 19.47
CA LEU A 9 -33.63 -7.47 18.55
C LEU A 9 -32.39 -6.69 19.02
N LEU A 10 -32.56 -5.63 19.80
CA LEU A 10 -31.45 -4.81 20.31
C LEU A 10 -30.79 -5.43 21.56
N ASN A 11 -31.49 -6.26 22.33
CA ASN A 11 -30.93 -6.94 23.52
C ASN A 11 -30.20 -8.26 23.20
N LEU A 12 -30.33 -8.81 21.99
CA LEU A 12 -29.53 -9.94 21.52
C LEU A 12 -28.12 -9.53 21.04
N ALA A 13 -27.86 -8.23 20.88
CA ALA A 13 -26.56 -7.68 20.47
C ALA A 13 -25.60 -7.41 21.65
N GLN A 14 -25.98 -7.72 22.89
CA GLN A 14 -25.14 -7.52 24.10
C GLN A 14 -24.86 -8.80 24.89
N ALA A 15 -25.04 -9.98 24.29
CA ALA A 15 -24.61 -11.24 24.88
C ALA A 15 -23.14 -11.52 24.54
N THR A 16 -22.27 -11.22 25.51
CA THR A 16 -20.96 -11.79 25.80
C THR A 16 -20.42 -12.74 24.72
N VAL A 17 -19.56 -12.22 23.84
CA VAL A 17 -18.58 -13.04 23.13
C VAL A 17 -17.67 -13.63 24.20
N LEU A 18 -18.02 -14.85 24.64
CA LEU A 18 -17.10 -15.76 25.28
C LEU A 18 -15.93 -15.90 24.32
N MET A 19 -14.82 -15.24 24.69
CA MET A 19 -13.50 -15.45 24.15
C MET A 19 -13.19 -16.93 24.27
N ILE A 20 -13.49 -17.69 23.23
CA ILE A 20 -12.82 -18.97 22.99
C ILE A 20 -11.44 -18.55 22.50
N PRO A 21 -10.35 -18.85 23.24
CA PRO A 21 -9.01 -18.63 22.74
C PRO A 21 -8.80 -19.62 21.61
N THR A 22 -9.14 -19.20 20.39
CA THR A 22 -8.62 -19.86 19.20
C THR A 22 -7.19 -19.39 19.09
N GLY A 23 -6.26 -20.28 19.41
CA GLY A 23 -4.82 -20.04 19.32
C GLY A 23 -4.46 -19.67 17.89
N SER A 24 -4.40 -18.36 17.63
CA SER A 24 -3.73 -17.81 16.47
C SER A 24 -2.33 -17.38 16.92
N ASP A 25 -1.48 -18.37 17.17
CA ASP A 25 -0.03 -18.17 17.20
C ASP A 25 0.41 -17.81 15.77
N THR A 26 0.19 -16.56 15.39
CA THR A 26 0.85 -15.98 14.21
C THR A 26 2.33 -15.80 14.57
N PRO A 27 3.27 -16.28 13.74
CA PRO A 27 4.67 -16.32 14.13
C PRO A 27 5.27 -14.92 14.09
N GLU A 28 5.38 -14.30 15.25
CA GLU A 28 6.22 -13.12 15.53
C GLU A 28 7.72 -13.49 15.55
N LEU A 29 8.12 -14.49 14.76
CA LEU A 29 9.38 -15.22 14.91
C LEU A 29 10.42 -14.93 13.83
N LEU A 30 10.11 -14.05 12.86
CA LEU A 30 11.08 -13.73 11.82
C LEU A 30 12.08 -12.63 12.16
N LEU A 31 11.74 -11.80 13.11
CA LEU A 31 12.60 -10.84 13.77
C LEU A 31 12.03 -10.82 15.17
N GLY A 32 12.59 -11.63 16.08
CA GLY A 32 11.97 -11.95 17.36
C GLY A 32 11.24 -10.75 17.93
N GLY A 33 9.94 -10.90 18.22
CA GLY A 33 9.10 -9.83 18.72
C GLY A 33 9.92 -8.94 19.62
N THR A 34 10.05 -7.65 19.26
CA THR A 34 11.05 -6.74 19.83
C THR A 34 10.77 -6.57 21.31
N ARG A 35 11.31 -7.48 22.11
CA ARG A 35 11.10 -7.48 23.55
C ARG A 35 12.15 -6.55 24.13
N PRO A 36 11.74 -5.41 24.70
CA PRO A 36 12.69 -4.53 25.34
C PRO A 36 13.45 -5.34 26.40
N PHE A 37 14.78 -5.29 26.36
CA PHE A 37 15.59 -6.02 27.33
C PHE A 37 15.58 -5.33 28.70
N LYS A 38 15.18 -4.05 28.74
CA LYS A 38 14.99 -3.27 29.96
C LYS A 38 13.84 -2.27 29.75
N ILE A 39 13.01 -2.12 30.78
CA ILE A 39 11.91 -1.15 30.82
C ILE A 39 12.14 -0.25 32.04
N GLU A 40 12.15 1.06 31.82
CA GLU A 40 12.20 2.06 32.90
C GLU A 40 10.90 2.86 32.90
N ASN A 41 10.45 3.27 34.09
CA ASN A 41 9.23 4.06 34.25
C ASN A 41 9.57 5.44 34.81
N ASN A 42 8.84 6.46 34.38
CA ASN A 42 8.95 7.84 34.86
C ASN A 42 10.38 8.41 34.75
N VAL A 43 10.93 8.34 33.54
CA VAL A 43 12.30 8.79 33.26
C VAL A 43 12.31 10.28 32.95
N GLN A 44 13.05 11.04 33.75
CA GLN A 44 13.26 12.46 33.52
C GLN A 44 14.43 12.68 32.56
N ILE A 45 14.14 13.22 31.36
CA ILE A 45 15.17 13.51 30.34
C ILE A 45 15.81 14.88 30.60
N ASN A 46 14.99 15.87 30.95
CA ASN A 46 15.42 17.18 31.40
C ASN A 46 14.32 17.84 32.28
N GLN A 47 14.46 19.12 32.61
CA GLN A 47 13.49 19.83 33.46
C GLN A 47 12.07 19.94 32.85
N ARG A 48 11.92 19.77 31.53
CA ARG A 48 10.66 19.96 30.79
C ARG A 48 10.13 18.69 30.16
N MET A 49 10.95 17.65 30.02
CA MET A 49 10.63 16.43 29.28
C MET A 49 10.69 15.22 30.20
N HIS A 50 9.54 14.57 30.32
CA HIS A 50 9.33 13.39 31.14
C HIS A 50 8.75 12.28 30.27
N ILE A 51 9.34 11.09 30.35
CA ILE A 51 8.92 9.89 29.64
C ILE A 51 8.25 8.96 30.63
N SER A 52 7.02 8.56 30.34
CA SER A 52 6.25 7.68 31.22
C SER A 52 6.82 6.27 31.23
N ILE A 53 7.14 5.72 30.05
CA ILE A 53 7.74 4.39 29.88
C ILE A 53 8.89 4.51 28.88
N LEU A 54 10.08 4.04 29.24
CA LEU A 54 11.25 3.98 28.37
C LEU A 54 11.64 2.52 28.12
N TYR A 55 11.54 2.11 26.86
CA TYR A 55 11.94 0.80 26.38
C TYR A 55 13.38 0.84 25.89
N HIS A 56 14.23 -0.05 26.39
CA HIS A 56 15.58 -0.23 25.89
C HIS A 56 15.65 -1.42 24.94
N HIS A 57 16.14 -1.16 23.74
CA HIS A 57 16.25 -2.14 22.67
C HIS A 57 17.72 -2.44 22.35
N LYS A 58 17.99 -3.70 21.96
CA LYS A 58 19.31 -4.09 21.47
C LYS A 58 19.53 -3.57 20.05
N GLY A 59 20.78 -3.55 19.59
CA GLY A 59 21.17 -2.87 18.35
C GLY A 59 20.72 -3.51 17.04
N ASP A 60 20.15 -4.70 17.08
CA ASP A 60 19.64 -5.45 15.94
C ASP A 60 18.10 -5.44 15.83
N GLU A 61 17.40 -4.91 16.84
CA GLU A 61 15.95 -4.89 16.91
C GLU A 61 15.34 -3.82 15.98
N VAL A 62 14.27 -4.19 15.28
CA VAL A 62 13.57 -3.33 14.31
C VAL A 62 12.24 -2.88 14.88
N ILE A 63 12.08 -1.58 15.03
CA ILE A 63 10.80 -0.99 15.42
C ILE A 63 10.18 -0.30 14.22
N GLU A 64 9.07 -0.84 13.74
CA GLU A 64 8.29 -0.28 12.63
C GLU A 64 7.11 0.57 13.11
N TYR A 65 6.43 0.10 14.15
CA TYR A 65 5.21 0.71 14.69
C TYR A 65 5.43 1.01 16.17
N PRO A 66 6.20 2.07 16.51
CA PRO A 66 6.39 2.42 17.92
C PRO A 66 5.03 2.73 18.57
N GLU A 67 4.81 2.18 19.76
CA GLU A 67 3.65 2.46 20.59
C GLU A 67 3.61 3.93 21.03
N THR A 68 2.39 4.40 21.22
CA THR A 68 2.03 5.72 21.73
C THR A 68 1.08 5.55 22.93
N MET A 69 0.89 6.61 23.70
CA MET A 69 -0.05 6.59 24.82
C MET A 69 -1.39 7.20 24.42
N LEU A 70 -2.46 6.76 25.09
CA LEU A 70 -3.80 7.31 24.90
C LEU A 70 -3.87 8.80 25.31
N ASN A 71 -3.12 9.17 26.36
CA ASN A 71 -3.12 10.53 26.89
C ASN A 71 -2.03 11.38 26.22
N SER A 72 -2.39 12.57 25.74
CA SER A 72 -1.48 13.52 25.10
C SER A 72 -0.31 13.97 25.97
N ASP A 73 -0.50 13.94 27.29
CA ASP A 73 0.47 14.44 28.27
C ASP A 73 1.51 13.40 28.68
N THR A 74 1.31 12.15 28.24
CA THR A 74 2.22 11.03 28.49
C THR A 74 2.97 10.66 27.23
N SER A 75 4.21 10.20 27.39
CA SER A 75 5.06 9.82 26.26
C SER A 75 5.75 8.48 26.51
N ILE A 76 5.98 7.75 25.43
CA ILE A 76 6.77 6.52 25.42
C ILE A 76 8.09 6.81 24.74
N GLY A 77 9.18 6.36 25.35
CA GLY A 77 10.52 6.46 24.82
C GLY A 77 11.02 5.10 24.33
N TYR A 78 11.81 5.11 23.26
CA TYR A 78 12.55 3.97 22.74
C TYR A 78 14.03 4.34 22.67
N PHE A 79 14.83 3.65 23.45
CA PHE A 79 16.28 3.79 23.49
C PHE A 79 16.90 2.74 22.56
N LEU A 80 17.29 3.18 21.37
CA LEU A 80 17.74 2.37 20.26
C LEU A 80 19.25 2.48 20.10
N HIS A 81 19.90 1.40 19.67
CA HIS A 81 21.34 1.42 19.37
C HIS A 81 21.57 1.48 17.86
N MET A 82 22.52 2.31 17.45
CA MET A 82 22.98 2.39 16.07
C MET A 82 23.93 1.23 15.79
N THR A 83 23.90 0.74 14.55
CA THR A 83 24.81 -0.33 14.12
C THR A 83 26.23 0.24 13.95
N PRO A 84 27.28 -0.37 14.55
CA PRO A 84 28.65 0.15 14.53
C PRO A 84 29.39 -0.16 13.21
N THR A 85 28.71 -0.02 12.08
CA THR A 85 29.27 -0.20 10.73
C THR A 85 29.91 1.09 10.20
N ASN A 86 30.73 0.99 9.13
CA ASN A 86 31.37 2.14 8.50
C ASN A 86 30.36 3.22 8.04
N GLU A 87 29.14 2.80 7.69
CA GLU A 87 27.99 3.67 7.54
C GLU A 87 27.02 3.42 8.70
N PRO A 88 26.85 4.38 9.63
CA PRO A 88 25.93 4.21 10.74
C PRO A 88 24.49 4.24 10.23
N PHE A 89 23.77 3.13 10.44
CA PHE A 89 22.35 3.06 10.11
C PHE A 89 21.52 3.66 11.25
N ASN A 90 20.61 4.58 10.91
CA ASN A 90 19.67 5.15 11.88
C ASN A 90 18.40 4.27 11.98
N PRO A 91 18.16 3.56 13.10
CA PRO A 91 17.01 2.67 13.27
C PRO A 91 15.65 3.36 13.16
N VAL A 92 15.57 4.68 13.38
CA VAL A 92 14.34 5.47 13.20
C VAL A 92 13.83 5.42 11.76
N ARG A 93 14.70 5.14 10.78
CA ARG A 93 14.32 4.97 9.37
C ARG A 93 13.42 3.75 9.11
N ASN A 94 13.33 2.82 10.07
CA ASN A 94 12.41 1.68 9.98
C ASN A 94 10.98 2.03 10.39
N ILE A 95 10.74 3.19 11.01
CA ILE A 95 9.40 3.60 11.44
C ILE A 95 8.52 3.82 10.20
N VAL A 96 7.35 3.18 10.22
CA VAL A 96 6.41 3.16 9.10
C VAL A 96 5.52 4.41 9.07
N TYR A 97 5.28 5.03 10.22
CA TYR A 97 4.52 6.27 10.30
C TYR A 97 5.19 7.38 9.51
N SER A 98 4.39 8.09 8.73
CA SER A 98 4.90 9.12 7.82
C SER A 98 5.23 10.39 8.58
N ALA A 99 6.47 10.55 9.01
CA ALA A 99 6.96 11.78 9.62
C ALA A 99 7.01 12.92 8.58
N GLY A 100 6.54 14.11 8.95
CA GLY A 100 6.57 15.29 8.10
C GLY A 100 6.27 16.58 8.87
N LYS A 101 5.79 17.60 8.15
CA LYS A 101 5.53 18.95 8.69
C LYS A 101 4.24 19.00 9.53
N PRO A 102 4.21 19.74 10.66
CA PRO A 102 5.29 20.55 11.21
C PRO A 102 6.46 19.71 11.71
N SER A 103 7.66 20.19 11.39
CA SER A 103 8.92 19.59 11.77
C SER A 103 9.91 20.68 12.17
N GLY A 104 10.80 20.39 13.11
CA GLY A 104 11.83 21.31 13.58
C GLY A 104 13.08 20.56 13.98
N GLN A 105 14.23 21.23 13.90
CA GLN A 105 15.52 20.67 14.28
C GLN A 105 16.27 21.67 15.15
N SER A 106 16.86 21.20 16.25
CA SER A 106 17.74 22.00 17.10
C SER A 106 19.00 21.22 17.48
N LYS A 107 20.10 21.95 17.72
CA LYS A 107 21.46 21.41 17.95
C LYS A 107 22.04 21.93 19.25
N GLY A 108 23.08 21.26 19.74
CA GLY A 108 23.89 21.65 20.89
C GLY A 108 23.30 21.24 22.24
N HIS A 109 22.24 20.42 22.24
CA HIS A 109 21.60 19.99 23.48
C HIS A 109 22.39 18.86 24.13
N LYS A 110 22.49 18.86 25.46
CA LYS A 110 23.13 17.78 26.23
C LYS A 110 22.10 17.12 27.12
N TYR A 111 22.07 15.80 27.11
CA TYR A 111 21.11 15.00 27.87
C TYR A 111 21.84 13.98 28.73
N ASN A 112 21.41 13.84 29.98
CA ASN A 112 22.05 12.93 30.95
C ASN A 112 21.93 11.46 30.57
N ILE A 113 21.01 11.12 29.66
CA ILE A 113 20.85 9.75 29.14
C ILE A 113 21.72 9.48 27.91
N MET A 114 22.18 10.53 27.22
CA MET A 114 23.00 10.45 26.01
C MET A 114 24.47 10.61 26.40
N LEU A 115 25.05 9.54 26.93
CA LEU A 115 26.41 9.54 27.47
C LEU A 115 27.41 8.92 26.49
N GLY A 116 28.57 9.56 26.37
CA GLY A 116 29.74 9.04 25.65
C GLY A 116 30.44 7.90 26.40
N ARG A 117 31.51 7.36 25.82
CA ARG A 117 32.32 6.27 26.42
C ARG A 117 33.00 6.69 27.72
N ASP A 118 33.26 7.97 27.86
CA ASP A 118 33.84 8.63 29.04
C ASP A 118 32.82 8.87 30.16
N GLY A 119 31.54 8.57 29.92
CA GLY A 119 30.44 8.79 30.86
C GLY A 119 29.93 10.23 30.87
N TRP A 120 30.41 11.11 29.99
CA TRP A 120 29.96 12.50 29.91
C TRP A 120 28.85 12.70 28.86
N PRO A 121 27.92 13.66 29.07
CA PRO A 121 26.88 13.96 28.09
C PRO A 121 27.47 14.49 26.76
N VAL A 122 27.08 13.85 25.66
CA VAL A 122 27.48 14.30 24.31
C VAL A 122 26.51 15.35 23.75
N PRO A 123 26.98 16.26 22.88
CA PRO A 123 26.10 17.13 22.09
C PRO A 123 25.15 16.32 21.21
N CYS A 124 23.88 16.68 21.24
CA CYS A 124 22.79 16.00 20.55
C CYS A 124 22.01 16.96 19.63
N LEU A 125 21.62 16.40 18.50
CA LEU A 125 20.62 16.86 17.57
C LEU A 125 19.24 16.40 18.05
N VAL A 126 18.26 17.30 18.01
CA VAL A 126 16.87 17.03 18.36
C VAL A 126 16.01 17.33 17.15
N ASP A 127 15.36 16.29 16.62
CA ASP A 127 14.45 16.36 15.49
C ASP A 127 13.02 16.14 15.97
N TYR A 128 12.16 17.13 15.80
CA TYR A 128 10.73 17.01 16.04
C TYR A 128 10.00 16.84 14.71
N THR A 129 9.11 15.86 14.63
CA THR A 129 8.27 15.61 13.45
C THR A 129 6.88 15.18 13.85
N THR A 130 5.90 15.40 12.96
CA THR A 130 4.52 14.96 13.17
C THR A 130 4.16 13.87 12.17
N CYS A 131 3.37 12.90 12.62
CA CYS A 131 2.77 11.95 11.69
C CYS A 131 1.83 12.73 10.74
N GLN A 132 2.06 12.61 9.44
CA GLN A 132 1.22 13.23 8.42
C GLN A 132 -0.12 12.50 8.24
N GLY A 133 -0.28 11.35 8.90
CA GLY A 133 -1.42 10.47 8.81
C GLY A 133 -1.40 9.62 7.56
N ILE A 134 -2.56 9.46 6.94
CA ILE A 134 -2.79 8.50 5.84
C ILE A 134 -3.61 9.13 4.72
N GLN A 135 -3.62 8.47 3.56
CA GLN A 135 -4.55 8.70 2.47
C GLN A 135 -5.68 7.67 2.55
N ILE A 136 -6.92 8.13 2.48
CA ILE A 136 -8.10 7.27 2.45
C ILE A 136 -8.93 7.57 1.19
N CYS A 137 -9.65 6.57 0.71
CA CYS A 137 -10.67 6.82 -0.31
C CYS A 137 -11.82 7.65 0.30
N PRO A 138 -12.37 8.66 -0.39
CA PRO A 138 -13.55 9.39 0.11
C PRO A 138 -14.77 8.50 0.40
N PHE A 139 -14.85 7.34 -0.26
CA PHE A 139 -15.92 6.35 -0.10
C PHE A 139 -15.65 5.32 1.00
N VAL A 140 -14.63 5.52 1.86
CA VAL A 140 -14.46 4.64 3.02
C VAL A 140 -15.59 4.83 4.04
N GLY A 141 -15.91 3.75 4.75
CA GLY A 141 -16.84 3.78 5.88
C GLY A 141 -16.35 4.70 7.00
N ASP A 142 -17.29 5.19 7.82
CA ASP A 142 -16.98 6.11 8.91
C ASP A 142 -16.16 5.44 10.03
N ASP A 143 -16.28 4.12 10.17
CA ASP A 143 -15.45 3.28 11.04
C ASP A 143 -13.94 3.46 10.76
N ILE A 144 -13.56 3.53 9.48
CA ILE A 144 -12.17 3.75 9.07
C ILE A 144 -11.73 5.20 9.34
N LYS A 145 -12.64 6.17 9.19
CA LYS A 145 -12.33 7.61 9.37
C LYS A 145 -12.07 7.98 10.84
N ILE A 146 -12.76 7.31 11.77
CA ILE A 146 -12.64 7.57 13.20
C ILE A 146 -11.72 6.57 13.92
N SER A 147 -11.23 5.55 13.20
CA SER A 147 -10.31 4.57 13.76
C SER A 147 -9.03 5.24 14.27
N SER A 148 -8.62 4.85 15.48
CA SER A 148 -7.40 5.29 16.13
C SER A 148 -6.66 4.08 16.70
N HIS A 149 -5.37 4.23 16.95
CA HIS A 149 -4.57 3.21 17.62
C HIS A 149 -3.46 3.84 18.46
N THR A 150 -3.11 3.14 19.53
CA THR A 150 -1.94 3.44 20.38
C THR A 150 -0.80 2.48 20.09
N GLU A 151 -1.13 1.26 19.67
CA GLU A 151 -0.19 0.19 19.36
C GLU A 151 -0.38 -0.27 17.91
N GLY A 152 0.70 -0.73 17.30
CA GLY A 152 0.66 -1.29 15.96
C GLY A 152 1.69 -2.41 15.85
N SER A 153 1.36 -3.44 15.08
CA SER A 153 2.30 -4.48 14.72
C SER A 153 1.92 -5.07 13.37
N ARG A 154 2.81 -5.84 12.76
CA ARG A 154 2.49 -6.57 11.53
C ARG A 154 1.34 -7.56 11.75
N ALA A 155 1.28 -8.21 12.91
CA ALA A 155 0.21 -9.14 13.24
C ALA A 155 -1.14 -8.42 13.38
N VAL A 156 -1.17 -7.26 14.06
CA VAL A 156 -2.39 -6.44 14.17
C VAL A 156 -2.81 -5.90 12.80
N LEU A 157 -1.85 -5.48 11.98
CA LEU A 157 -2.13 -5.04 10.60
C LEU A 157 -2.67 -6.19 9.75
N GLN A 158 -2.09 -7.38 9.84
CA GLN A 158 -2.56 -8.57 9.13
C GLN A 158 -3.98 -8.93 9.57
N LEU A 159 -4.24 -8.96 10.88
CA LEU A 159 -5.58 -9.18 11.43
C LEU A 159 -6.58 -8.13 10.94
N GLN A 160 -6.18 -6.85 10.88
CA GLN A 160 -7.02 -5.77 10.34
C GLN A 160 -7.31 -5.97 8.85
N LEU A 161 -6.33 -6.41 8.06
CA LEU A 161 -6.51 -6.74 6.64
C LEU A 161 -7.41 -7.97 6.47
N ASP A 162 -7.19 -9.01 7.27
CA ASP A 162 -7.97 -10.23 7.27
C ASP A 162 -9.41 -9.97 7.68
N GLN A 163 -9.67 -9.16 8.71
CA GLN A 163 -11.03 -8.75 9.08
C GLN A 163 -11.71 -7.94 7.97
N ARG A 164 -10.98 -7.06 7.29
CA ARG A 164 -11.50 -6.33 6.11
C ARG A 164 -11.77 -7.27 4.93
N ASN A 165 -11.03 -8.38 4.84
CA ASN A 165 -11.14 -9.38 3.79
C ASN A 165 -12.02 -10.58 4.20
N ALA A 166 -12.41 -10.73 5.47
CA ALA A 166 -13.13 -11.90 5.98
C ALA A 166 -14.55 -11.99 5.41
N GLY A 167 -15.12 -10.85 5.00
CA GLY A 167 -16.33 -10.79 4.20
C GLY A 167 -16.14 -11.09 2.70
N ARG A 168 -14.91 -11.35 2.24
CA ARG A 168 -14.50 -11.49 0.83
C ARG A 168 -13.70 -12.77 0.55
N ALA A 169 -13.82 -13.80 1.40
CA ALA A 169 -12.91 -14.94 1.43
C ALA A 169 -12.72 -15.67 0.08
N TYR A 170 -13.63 -15.52 -0.90
CA TYR A 170 -13.37 -15.86 -2.29
C TYR A 170 -14.04 -14.84 -3.22
N PHE A 171 -13.28 -14.30 -4.19
CA PHE A 171 -13.87 -13.60 -5.32
C PHE A 171 -14.82 -14.57 -6.03
N SER A 172 -16.12 -14.27 -6.03
CA SER A 172 -17.04 -15.05 -6.83
C SER A 172 -16.69 -14.87 -8.31
N ALA A 173 -16.91 -15.89 -9.14
CA ALA A 173 -16.70 -15.77 -10.58
C ALA A 173 -17.46 -14.56 -11.18
N LYS A 174 -18.63 -14.22 -10.60
CA LYS A 174 -19.42 -13.04 -10.99
C LYS A 174 -18.72 -11.73 -10.62
N GLU A 175 -18.15 -11.65 -9.43
CA GLU A 175 -17.37 -10.48 -8.98
C GLU A 175 -16.13 -10.30 -9.84
N GLU A 176 -15.39 -11.37 -10.15
CA GLU A 176 -14.21 -11.30 -11.02
C GLU A 176 -14.59 -10.80 -12.42
N ILE A 177 -15.66 -11.35 -13.01
CA ILE A 177 -16.19 -10.89 -14.29
C ILE A 177 -16.56 -9.40 -14.20
N LEU A 178 -17.27 -8.97 -13.17
CA LEU A 178 -17.66 -7.57 -13.00
C LEU A 178 -16.45 -6.65 -12.87
N ASN A 179 -15.46 -7.01 -12.04
CA ASN A 179 -14.23 -6.23 -11.85
C ASN A 179 -13.41 -6.14 -13.14
N LYS A 180 -13.28 -7.24 -13.90
CA LYS A 180 -12.67 -7.23 -15.23
C LYS A 180 -13.45 -6.35 -16.20
N THR A 181 -14.77 -6.36 -16.13
CA THR A 181 -15.64 -5.53 -16.97
C THR A 181 -15.43 -4.04 -16.69
N ILE A 182 -15.41 -3.67 -15.41
CA ILE A 182 -15.14 -2.31 -14.93
C ILE A 182 -13.72 -1.86 -15.35
N ALA A 183 -12.73 -2.74 -15.22
CA ALA A 183 -11.37 -2.48 -15.66
C ALA A 183 -11.28 -2.26 -17.18
N TRP A 184 -12.00 -3.05 -17.98
CA TRP A 184 -12.12 -2.86 -19.42
C TRP A 184 -12.76 -1.52 -19.77
N PHE A 185 -13.89 -1.19 -19.14
CA PHE A 185 -14.55 0.09 -19.37
C PHE A 185 -13.61 1.27 -19.07
N ARG A 186 -12.91 1.23 -17.92
CA ARG A 186 -11.89 2.23 -17.56
C ARG A 186 -10.77 2.33 -18.59
N PHE A 187 -10.25 1.19 -19.03
CA PHE A 187 -9.19 1.16 -20.04
C PHE A 187 -9.63 1.86 -21.32
N ILE A 188 -10.85 1.58 -21.77
CA ILE A 188 -11.47 2.15 -22.98
C ILE A 188 -11.72 3.65 -22.81
N THR A 189 -12.23 4.10 -21.67
CA THR A 189 -12.48 5.53 -21.40
C THR A 189 -11.19 6.33 -21.29
N ASP A 190 -10.17 5.79 -20.62
CA ASP A 190 -8.93 6.51 -20.32
C ASP A 190 -7.96 6.55 -21.50
N ASN A 191 -7.91 5.48 -22.32
CA ASN A 191 -6.96 5.36 -23.42
C ASN A 191 -7.59 5.53 -24.81
N SER A 192 -8.92 5.62 -24.88
CA SER A 192 -9.65 5.55 -26.15
C SER A 192 -9.23 4.30 -26.92
N CYS A 193 -9.04 4.39 -28.24
CA CYS A 193 -8.64 3.26 -29.07
C CYS A 193 -7.15 2.88 -28.97
N ALA A 194 -6.34 3.63 -28.21
CA ALA A 194 -4.88 3.48 -28.03
C ALA A 194 -4.00 3.56 -29.31
N TYR A 195 -4.59 3.53 -30.50
CA TYR A 195 -3.89 3.68 -31.78
C TYR A 195 -3.36 5.11 -31.97
N SER A 196 -2.41 5.33 -32.89
CA SER A 196 -1.86 6.68 -33.15
C SER A 196 -2.92 7.62 -33.74
N LEU A 197 -2.78 8.92 -33.44
CA LEU A 197 -3.62 9.96 -34.04
C LEU A 197 -3.48 9.94 -35.58
N GLN A 198 -4.57 9.63 -36.29
CA GLN A 198 -4.62 9.63 -37.76
C GLN A 198 -5.79 10.47 -38.29
N GLU A 199 -6.97 10.31 -37.68
CA GLU A 199 -8.20 10.96 -38.11
C GLU A 199 -8.71 11.85 -36.98
N ALA A 200 -9.13 13.08 -37.32
CA ALA A 200 -9.73 14.02 -36.38
C ALA A 200 -11.20 13.65 -36.17
N THR A 201 -11.64 13.65 -34.92
CA THR A 201 -13.05 13.48 -34.56
C THR A 201 -13.60 14.83 -34.15
N GLU A 202 -14.71 15.24 -34.76
CA GLU A 202 -15.47 16.41 -34.34
C GLU A 202 -16.25 16.07 -33.08
N TYR A 203 -15.96 16.79 -32.00
CA TYR A 203 -16.65 16.67 -30.71
C TYR A 203 -17.56 17.87 -30.48
N SER A 204 -18.71 17.62 -29.86
CA SER A 204 -19.53 18.69 -29.29
C SER A 204 -18.82 19.34 -28.09
N GLU A 205 -19.21 20.57 -27.74
CA GLU A 205 -18.64 21.30 -26.58
C GLU A 205 -18.83 20.51 -25.27
N GLN A 206 -19.97 19.83 -25.11
CA GLN A 206 -20.25 18.99 -23.94
C GLN A 206 -19.30 17.77 -23.87
N GLU A 207 -19.08 17.10 -25.00
CA GLU A 207 -18.15 15.96 -25.08
C GLU A 207 -16.71 16.41 -24.82
N LEU A 208 -16.31 17.58 -25.33
CA LEU A 208 -15.00 18.18 -25.04
C LEU A 208 -14.84 18.45 -23.55
N ALA A 209 -15.84 19.05 -22.90
CA ALA A 209 -15.79 19.31 -21.46
C ALA A 209 -15.65 18.02 -20.62
N ILE A 210 -16.40 16.97 -20.98
CA ILE A 210 -16.29 15.64 -20.33
C ILE A 210 -14.90 15.05 -20.55
N LYS A 211 -14.41 15.11 -21.79
CA LYS A 211 -13.12 14.56 -22.16
C LYS A 211 -11.96 15.30 -21.53
N ASP A 212 -12.02 16.62 -21.46
CA ASP A 212 -11.04 17.45 -20.77
C ASP A 212 -11.05 17.12 -19.28
N HIS A 213 -12.22 16.95 -18.66
CA HIS A 213 -12.33 16.50 -17.28
C HIS A 213 -11.69 15.12 -17.05
N ILE A 214 -11.99 14.15 -17.92
CA ILE A 214 -11.41 12.79 -17.89
C ILE A 214 -9.90 12.83 -18.19
N GLN A 215 -9.39 13.71 -19.04
CA GLN A 215 -7.96 13.82 -19.33
C GLN A 215 -7.18 14.60 -18.27
N LEU A 216 -7.83 15.54 -17.57
CA LEU A 216 -7.24 16.29 -16.45
C LEU A 216 -7.09 15.42 -15.20
N MET A 217 -8.00 14.48 -14.92
CA MET A 217 -7.92 13.58 -13.75
C MET A 217 -6.64 12.68 -13.72
N PRO A 218 -6.19 12.07 -14.83
CA PRO A 218 -4.96 11.29 -14.93
C PRO A 218 -3.67 12.11 -14.91
N THR A 219 -3.67 13.41 -15.22
CA THR A 219 -2.40 14.15 -15.36
C THR A 219 -1.62 14.26 -14.04
N LYS A 220 -2.30 14.27 -12.88
CA LYS A 220 -1.63 14.15 -11.57
C LYS A 220 -1.09 12.73 -11.32
N ALA A 221 -1.80 11.71 -11.78
CA ALA A 221 -1.39 10.30 -11.63
C ALA A 221 -0.23 9.91 -12.57
N LYS A 222 -0.13 10.56 -13.73
CA LYS A 222 0.88 10.31 -14.78
C LYS A 222 2.25 10.94 -14.50
N GLN A 223 2.44 11.63 -13.36
CA GLN A 223 3.72 12.19 -12.92
C GLN A 223 4.48 12.98 -14.00
N GLY A 224 3.77 13.76 -14.81
CA GLY A 224 4.39 14.53 -15.90
C GLY A 224 4.80 13.73 -17.14
N GLN A 225 4.50 12.43 -17.21
CA GLN A 225 4.61 11.68 -18.45
C GLN A 225 3.64 12.26 -19.48
N LYS A 226 4.20 12.72 -20.61
CA LYS A 226 3.42 13.20 -21.74
C LYS A 226 2.57 12.05 -22.26
N THR A 227 1.25 12.23 -22.26
CA THR A 227 0.35 11.28 -22.91
C THR A 227 0.70 11.22 -24.39
N LYS A 228 0.93 10.01 -24.90
CA LYS A 228 1.03 9.80 -26.35
C LYS A 228 -0.28 10.31 -26.96
N LYS A 229 -0.18 11.08 -28.06
CA LYS A 229 -1.36 11.48 -28.83
C LYS A 229 -1.97 10.23 -29.46
N THR A 230 -3.05 9.74 -28.86
CA THR A 230 -3.80 8.58 -29.37
C THR A 230 -4.96 9.02 -30.26
N CYS A 231 -5.53 8.06 -30.97
CA CYS A 231 -6.74 8.17 -31.75
C CYS A 231 -7.85 8.80 -30.91
N GLN A 232 -8.45 9.86 -31.45
CA GLN A 232 -9.55 10.58 -30.82
C GLN A 232 -10.91 10.02 -31.25
N GLY A 233 -10.95 8.81 -31.82
CA GLY A 233 -12.20 8.22 -32.27
C GLY A 233 -13.13 7.86 -31.11
N ARG A 234 -14.42 8.16 -31.22
CA ARG A 234 -15.46 7.70 -30.28
C ARG A 234 -15.48 6.17 -30.21
N ILE A 235 -15.81 5.65 -29.04
CA ILE A 235 -16.10 4.23 -28.88
C ILE A 235 -17.59 4.04 -29.02
N ILE A 236 -17.99 3.24 -30.00
CA ILE A 236 -19.38 3.02 -30.39
C ILE A 236 -19.69 1.53 -30.43
N ILE A 237 -20.97 1.22 -30.28
CA ILE A 237 -21.49 -0.13 -30.51
C ILE A 237 -21.93 -0.20 -31.96
N ARG A 238 -21.43 -1.17 -32.71
CA ARG A 238 -21.87 -1.48 -34.07
C ARG A 238 -22.50 -2.86 -34.10
N GLN A 239 -23.41 -3.07 -35.04
CA GLN A 239 -24.03 -4.36 -35.30
C GLN A 239 -23.55 -4.91 -36.64
N ARG A 240 -23.20 -6.18 -36.68
CA ARG A 240 -22.94 -6.92 -37.93
C ARG A 240 -23.75 -8.20 -37.88
N GLN A 241 -24.68 -8.34 -38.83
CA GLN A 241 -25.68 -9.42 -38.82
C GLN A 241 -26.46 -9.40 -37.48
N GLU A 242 -26.35 -10.43 -36.67
CA GLU A 242 -27.03 -10.58 -35.37
C GLU A 242 -26.11 -10.31 -34.17
N GLN A 243 -24.86 -9.90 -34.39
CA GLN A 243 -23.89 -9.71 -33.31
C GLN A 243 -23.48 -8.24 -33.17
N SER A 244 -23.71 -7.69 -31.99
CA SER A 244 -23.19 -6.38 -31.58
C SER A 244 -21.73 -6.49 -31.17
N TYR A 245 -20.92 -5.48 -31.47
CA TYR A 245 -19.52 -5.38 -31.06
C TYR A 245 -19.17 -3.93 -30.74
N ILE A 246 -18.20 -3.74 -29.85
CA ILE A 246 -17.73 -2.42 -29.44
C ILE A 246 -16.50 -2.08 -30.29
N CYS A 247 -16.44 -0.91 -30.91
CA CYS A 247 -15.28 -0.51 -31.68
C CYS A 247 -15.06 1.00 -31.67
N CYS A 248 -13.86 1.41 -32.06
CA CYS A 248 -13.60 2.80 -32.44
C CYS A 248 -14.43 3.18 -33.68
N GLU A 249 -14.92 4.42 -33.76
CA GLU A 249 -15.64 4.91 -34.93
C GLU A 249 -14.79 4.84 -36.22
N HIS A 250 -13.47 5.00 -36.08
CA HIS A 250 -12.49 4.90 -37.18
C HIS A 250 -12.11 3.45 -37.53
N TYR A 251 -12.68 2.46 -36.83
CA TYR A 251 -12.44 1.06 -37.14
C TYR A 251 -12.99 0.68 -38.52
N ARG A 252 -12.12 0.06 -39.33
CA ARG A 252 -12.44 -0.56 -40.61
C ARG A 252 -11.97 -2.00 -40.59
N SER A 253 -12.81 -2.92 -41.05
CA SER A 253 -12.52 -4.37 -41.04
C SER A 253 -11.28 -4.78 -41.83
N PHE A 254 -10.84 -3.95 -42.78
CA PHE A 254 -9.65 -4.22 -43.59
C PHE A 254 -8.34 -3.75 -42.95
N SER A 255 -8.39 -2.77 -42.02
CA SER A 255 -7.16 -2.16 -41.48
C SER A 255 -6.74 -2.75 -40.14
N CYS A 256 -7.67 -3.31 -39.35
CA CYS A 256 -7.46 -3.93 -38.03
C CYS A 256 -6.57 -3.12 -37.04
N LYS A 257 -6.39 -1.82 -37.30
CA LYS A 257 -5.49 -0.93 -36.56
C LYS A 257 -6.14 -0.32 -35.34
N HIS A 258 -7.45 -0.12 -35.41
CA HIS A 258 -8.24 0.51 -34.35
C HIS A 258 -8.85 -0.54 -33.42
N PHE A 259 -9.19 -0.09 -32.22
CA PHE A 259 -9.82 -0.90 -31.20
C PHE A 259 -11.13 -1.54 -31.69
N VAL A 260 -11.26 -2.84 -31.46
CA VAL A 260 -12.48 -3.62 -31.66
C VAL A 260 -12.55 -4.69 -30.57
N LEU A 261 -13.74 -4.87 -30.02
CA LEU A 261 -14.05 -5.83 -28.97
C LEU A 261 -15.35 -6.53 -29.33
N TYR A 262 -15.25 -7.82 -29.61
CA TYR A 262 -16.40 -8.68 -29.86
C TYR A 262 -16.96 -9.23 -28.54
N PRO A 263 -18.24 -9.66 -28.50
CA PRO A 263 -18.75 -10.44 -27.39
C PRO A 263 -17.89 -11.69 -27.26
N ALA A 264 -17.11 -11.80 -26.19
CA ALA A 264 -16.36 -13.01 -25.96
C ALA A 264 -17.35 -14.13 -25.62
N HIS A 265 -17.39 -15.21 -26.39
CA HIS A 265 -18.05 -16.44 -26.01
C HIS A 265 -17.31 -17.07 -24.80
N GLY A 266 -17.51 -16.51 -23.61
CA GLY A 266 -17.14 -17.11 -22.33
C GLY A 266 -15.76 -16.81 -21.73
N ARG A 267 -15.10 -15.65 -21.98
CA ARG A 267 -13.77 -15.39 -21.38
C ARG A 267 -13.56 -13.99 -20.78
N GLY A 268 -14.38 -13.63 -19.79
CA GLY A 268 -13.88 -12.83 -18.68
C GLY A 268 -14.42 -11.41 -18.51
N TYR A 269 -15.46 -10.99 -19.23
CA TYR A 269 -16.18 -9.74 -18.95
C TYR A 269 -17.66 -9.86 -19.34
N ASN A 270 -18.50 -9.01 -18.77
CA ASN A 270 -19.93 -8.91 -19.03
C ASN A 270 -20.15 -7.90 -20.17
N PHE A 271 -20.38 -8.41 -21.38
CA PHE A 271 -20.55 -7.58 -22.58
C PHE A 271 -21.81 -6.70 -22.52
N ASP A 272 -22.91 -7.21 -21.95
CA ASP A 272 -24.16 -6.44 -21.82
C ASP A 272 -23.97 -5.25 -20.88
N TYR A 273 -23.23 -5.45 -19.80
CA TYR A 273 -22.88 -4.36 -18.88
C TYR A 273 -21.94 -3.34 -19.54
N LEU A 274 -20.95 -3.76 -20.33
CA LEU A 274 -20.12 -2.82 -21.10
C LEU A 274 -20.95 -1.99 -22.07
N CYS A 275 -21.87 -2.64 -22.80
CA CYS A 275 -22.75 -1.95 -23.73
C CYS A 275 -23.61 -0.92 -22.98
N ALA A 276 -24.21 -1.32 -21.86
CA ALA A 276 -25.00 -0.45 -21.00
C ALA A 276 -24.20 0.76 -20.51
N LEU A 277 -22.95 0.56 -20.06
CA LEU A 277 -22.05 1.65 -19.65
C LEU A 277 -21.70 2.60 -20.81
N ILE A 278 -21.50 2.08 -22.03
CA ILE A 278 -21.15 2.90 -23.21
C ILE A 278 -22.32 3.78 -23.66
N VAL A 279 -23.55 3.26 -23.62
CA VAL A 279 -24.76 4.01 -24.04
C VAL A 279 -25.46 4.72 -22.88
N ASN A 280 -24.91 4.61 -21.68
CA ASN A 280 -25.51 5.11 -20.43
C ASN A 280 -26.94 4.58 -20.18
N ASP A 281 -27.15 3.27 -20.34
CA ASP A 281 -28.41 2.57 -20.04
C ASP A 281 -28.59 2.41 -18.51
N GLU A 282 -29.10 3.46 -17.88
CA GLU A 282 -29.30 3.55 -16.43
C GLU A 282 -30.09 2.37 -15.82
N PRO A 283 -31.20 1.88 -16.41
CA PRO A 283 -31.90 0.70 -15.91
C PRO A 283 -31.03 -0.56 -15.82
N ILE A 284 -30.27 -0.86 -16.86
CA ILE A 284 -29.42 -2.06 -16.90
C ILE A 284 -28.24 -1.90 -15.92
N ILE A 285 -27.59 -0.74 -15.94
CA ILE A 285 -26.49 -0.40 -15.01
C ILE A 285 -26.96 -0.59 -13.57
N SER A 286 -28.07 0.06 -13.20
CA SER A 286 -28.63 0.01 -11.85
C SER A 286 -28.99 -1.42 -11.43
N LYS A 287 -29.57 -2.22 -12.32
CA LYS A 287 -29.92 -3.62 -12.03
C LYS A 287 -28.69 -4.47 -11.71
N ILE A 288 -27.61 -4.32 -12.48
CA ILE A 288 -26.39 -5.10 -12.31
C ILE A 288 -25.63 -4.66 -11.05
N GLU A 289 -25.46 -3.34 -10.87
CA GLU A 289 -24.72 -2.80 -9.73
C GLU A 289 -25.44 -3.02 -8.40
N LEU A 290 -26.76 -2.85 -8.36
CA LEU A 290 -27.56 -3.16 -7.15
C LEU A 290 -27.52 -4.66 -6.83
N GLY A 291 -27.58 -5.52 -7.86
CA GLY A 291 -27.45 -6.96 -7.70
C GLY A 291 -26.07 -7.38 -7.16
N ALA A 292 -25.01 -6.70 -7.58
CA ALA A 292 -23.66 -6.88 -7.05
C ALA A 292 -23.57 -6.39 -5.59
N HIS A 293 -24.14 -5.22 -5.29
CA HIS A 293 -24.16 -4.63 -3.95
C HIS A 293 -24.86 -5.54 -2.93
N GLN A 294 -26.01 -6.12 -3.29
CA GLN A 294 -26.74 -7.08 -2.46
C GLN A 294 -25.91 -8.35 -2.16
N GLN A 295 -24.94 -8.67 -3.01
CA GLN A 295 -24.01 -9.79 -2.83
C GLN A 295 -22.69 -9.37 -2.15
N GLY A 296 -22.56 -8.10 -1.73
CA GLY A 296 -21.39 -7.60 -1.01
C GLY A 296 -20.21 -7.15 -1.87
N TYR A 297 -20.40 -6.96 -3.19
CA TYR A 297 -19.33 -6.51 -4.10
C TYR A 297 -19.80 -5.44 -5.10
N GLY A 298 -18.87 -4.92 -5.91
CA GLY A 298 -19.17 -3.93 -6.97
C GLY A 298 -18.98 -2.47 -6.55
N LEU A 299 -19.37 -1.56 -7.45
CA LEU A 299 -19.07 -0.12 -7.39
C LEU A 299 -19.77 0.64 -6.25
N LEU A 300 -20.89 0.10 -5.76
CA LEU A 300 -21.72 0.68 -4.70
C LEU A 300 -21.25 0.29 -3.29
N MET A 301 -20.30 -0.64 -3.16
CA MET A 301 -19.76 -1.03 -1.86
C MET A 301 -18.89 0.06 -1.25
N SER A 302 -18.91 0.15 0.08
CA SER A 302 -17.96 0.98 0.81
C SER A 302 -16.53 0.55 0.49
N CYS A 303 -15.66 1.54 0.38
CA CYS A 303 -14.26 1.30 0.11
C CYS A 303 -13.52 0.98 1.42
N THR A 304 -12.49 0.15 1.34
CA THR A 304 -11.57 -0.11 2.46
C THR A 304 -10.14 0.36 2.15
N THR A 305 -9.95 1.04 1.02
CA THR A 305 -8.63 1.48 0.55
C THR A 305 -8.08 2.55 1.47
N VAL A 306 -7.02 2.16 2.18
CA VAL A 306 -6.18 3.01 3.02
C VAL A 306 -4.76 2.92 2.50
N ARG A 307 -4.06 4.06 2.47
CA ARG A 307 -2.68 4.17 2.02
C ARG A 307 -1.89 5.05 2.96
N ASN A 308 -0.61 4.77 3.03
CA ASN A 308 0.33 5.67 3.65
C ASN A 308 0.39 7.00 2.86
N ILE A 309 0.51 8.15 3.53
CA ILE A 309 0.54 9.47 2.89
C ILE A 309 1.76 9.67 1.96
N SER A 310 2.85 8.93 2.18
CA SER A 310 4.02 8.90 1.28
C SER A 310 3.78 8.10 0.00
N SER A 311 2.64 7.42 -0.13
CA SER A 311 2.25 6.74 -1.37
C SER A 311 2.17 7.73 -2.53
N VAL A 312 2.81 7.36 -3.64
CA VAL A 312 2.79 8.15 -4.88
C VAL A 312 1.45 8.04 -5.62
N LYS A 313 0.63 7.03 -5.28
CA LYS A 313 -0.66 6.81 -5.94
C LYS A 313 -1.71 7.80 -5.42
N VAL A 314 -2.09 8.75 -6.27
CA VAL A 314 -3.03 9.84 -5.97
C VAL A 314 -4.50 9.39 -5.93
N ASN A 315 -4.85 8.35 -6.70
CA ASN A 315 -6.23 7.89 -6.88
C ASN A 315 -6.44 6.52 -6.24
N CYS A 316 -7.68 6.25 -5.84
CA CYS A 316 -8.11 4.93 -5.44
C CYS A 316 -8.06 3.98 -6.65
N GLU A 317 -7.63 2.74 -6.43
CA GLU A 317 -7.62 1.70 -7.47
C GLU A 317 -9.01 1.11 -7.71
N ASN A 318 -9.86 1.13 -6.68
CA ASN A 318 -11.20 0.57 -6.78
C ASN A 318 -12.11 1.47 -7.61
N GLY A 319 -13.04 0.81 -8.30
CA GLY A 319 -14.20 1.43 -8.93
C GLY A 319 -15.11 2.06 -7.90
N HIS A 320 -15.42 3.34 -8.07
CA HIS A 320 -16.45 4.03 -7.29
C HIS A 320 -17.43 4.71 -8.22
N GLN A 321 -18.71 4.62 -7.88
CA GLN A 321 -19.74 5.40 -8.53
C GLN A 321 -19.94 6.70 -7.76
N THR A 322 -19.95 7.82 -8.48
CA THR A 322 -20.24 9.13 -7.90
C THR A 322 -21.77 9.34 -7.84
N SER A 323 -22.26 10.20 -6.94
CA SER A 323 -23.68 10.54 -6.82
C SER A 323 -24.34 11.03 -8.12
N SER A 324 -23.54 11.51 -9.08
CA SER A 324 -23.92 11.61 -10.49
C SER A 324 -23.75 10.25 -11.16
N LYS A 325 -24.84 9.48 -11.19
CA LYS A 325 -24.96 8.16 -11.80
C LYS A 325 -24.31 8.10 -13.20
N GLY A 326 -23.61 7.01 -13.48
CA GLY A 326 -22.92 6.76 -14.76
C GLY A 326 -21.43 7.15 -14.81
N ASN A 327 -20.95 8.07 -13.96
CA ASN A 327 -19.54 8.47 -13.96
C ASN A 327 -18.70 7.64 -12.98
N MET A 328 -18.02 6.63 -13.52
CA MET A 328 -16.94 5.92 -12.83
C MET A 328 -15.68 6.77 -12.84
N LEU A 329 -15.34 7.39 -11.71
CA LEU A 329 -14.13 8.20 -11.60
C LEU A 329 -13.05 7.46 -10.82
N MET A 330 -11.80 7.63 -11.24
CA MET A 330 -10.64 7.38 -10.40
C MET A 330 -10.65 8.44 -9.29
N THR A 331 -11.26 8.11 -8.16
CA THR A 331 -11.45 9.07 -7.07
C THR A 331 -10.12 9.43 -6.46
N LYS A 332 -9.83 10.74 -6.40
CA LYS A 332 -8.66 11.26 -5.70
C LYS A 332 -8.76 10.90 -4.21
N MET A 333 -7.69 10.32 -3.67
CA MET A 333 -7.58 10.01 -2.25
C MET A 333 -7.53 11.31 -1.43
N VAL A 334 -8.14 11.30 -0.26
CA VAL A 334 -8.12 12.41 0.69
C VAL A 334 -7.21 12.10 1.86
N GLN A 335 -6.55 13.12 2.40
CA GLN A 335 -5.67 12.97 3.55
C GLN A 335 -6.49 12.96 4.84
N LEU A 336 -6.23 11.97 5.70
CA LEU A 336 -6.65 11.95 7.09
C LEU A 336 -5.42 12.31 7.94
N SER A 337 -5.43 13.51 8.54
CA SER A 337 -4.33 14.02 9.36
C SER A 337 -4.19 13.26 10.68
N CYS A 338 -2.96 13.19 11.20
CA CYS A 338 -2.68 12.62 12.51
C CYS A 338 -2.30 13.72 13.52
N SER A 339 -2.65 13.52 14.78
CA SER A 339 -2.16 14.36 15.90
C SER A 339 -0.87 13.84 16.54
N SER A 340 -0.48 12.59 16.28
CA SER A 340 0.70 11.98 16.88
C SER A 340 1.99 12.65 16.40
N CYS A 341 2.96 12.77 17.31
CA CYS A 341 4.26 13.36 17.01
C CYS A 341 5.42 12.57 17.61
N PHE A 342 6.58 12.75 16.99
CA PHE A 342 7.82 12.05 17.30
C PHE A 342 8.92 13.07 17.58
N THR A 343 9.64 12.86 18.68
CA THR A 343 10.89 13.56 18.96
C THR A 343 12.03 12.56 18.90
N VAL A 344 13.03 12.83 18.06
CA VAL A 344 14.22 11.99 17.91
C VAL A 344 15.41 12.76 18.45
N ILE A 345 16.08 12.20 19.44
CA ILE A 345 17.30 12.74 20.02
C ILE A 345 18.44 11.82 19.59
N GLN A 346 19.38 12.35 18.82
CA GLN A 346 20.53 11.61 18.31
C GLN A 346 21.81 12.43 18.53
N PRO A 347 22.98 11.80 18.69
CA PRO A 347 24.26 12.51 18.79
C PRO A 347 24.52 13.34 17.53
N GLU A 348 25.24 14.44 17.69
CA GLU A 348 25.70 15.23 16.55
C GLU A 348 26.76 14.50 15.71
N ASP A 349 26.94 14.98 14.47
CA ASP A 349 27.96 14.48 13.56
C ASP A 349 29.35 14.51 14.23
N GLY A 350 30.00 13.35 14.27
CA GLY A 350 31.28 13.13 14.95
C GLY A 350 31.17 12.39 16.29
N TYR A 351 30.04 12.48 17.00
CA TYR A 351 29.86 11.85 18.32
C TYR A 351 29.21 10.46 18.29
N TRP A 352 28.78 9.98 17.13
CA TRP A 352 28.11 8.68 16.99
C TRP A 352 28.98 7.49 17.42
N LYS A 353 30.31 7.58 17.28
CA LYS A 353 31.25 6.53 17.74
C LYS A 353 31.34 6.48 19.27
N GLU A 354 31.13 7.61 19.92
CA GLU A 354 31.20 7.77 21.37
C GLU A 354 29.88 7.39 22.02
N CYS A 355 28.76 7.74 21.37
CA CYS A 355 27.41 7.43 21.82
C CYS A 355 26.59 6.86 20.64
N PRO A 356 26.66 5.55 20.34
CA PRO A 356 25.91 4.94 19.23
C PRO A 356 24.47 4.65 19.65
N LYS A 357 23.78 5.65 20.21
CA LYS A 357 22.44 5.53 20.81
C LYS A 357 21.54 6.61 20.27
N ILE A 358 20.26 6.31 20.11
CA ILE A 358 19.21 7.22 19.69
C ILE A 358 18.04 7.06 20.64
N LEU A 359 17.46 8.17 21.08
CA LEU A 359 16.22 8.18 21.84
C LEU A 359 15.08 8.68 20.94
N LEU A 360 14.15 7.80 20.62
CA LEU A 360 12.88 8.15 19.98
C LEU A 360 11.83 8.34 21.07
N ILE A 361 11.03 9.40 20.98
CA ILE A 361 9.95 9.70 21.91
C ILE A 361 8.67 9.86 21.11
N CYS A 362 7.66 9.09 21.47
CA CYS A 362 6.36 9.04 20.82
C CYS A 362 5.32 9.71 21.71
N HIS A 363 4.55 10.63 21.14
CA HIS A 363 3.54 11.41 21.84
C HIS A 363 2.19 11.29 21.16
N SER A 364 1.13 11.29 21.97
CA SER A 364 -0.28 11.26 21.54
C SER A 364 -0.67 10.03 20.70
N PRO A 365 -1.94 9.58 20.78
CA PRO A 365 -2.40 8.43 20.00
C PRO A 365 -2.49 8.78 18.51
N HIS A 366 -2.41 7.76 17.65
CA HIS A 366 -2.66 7.93 16.22
C HIS A 366 -4.16 8.02 15.94
N THR A 367 -4.60 9.10 15.26
CA THR A 367 -6.01 9.33 14.86
C THR A 367 -6.35 8.79 13.47
N HIS A 368 -5.75 7.65 13.11
CA HIS A 368 -6.00 6.94 11.87
C HIS A 368 -5.78 5.43 12.08
N PRO A 369 -6.28 4.54 11.21
CA PRO A 369 -5.94 3.12 11.24
C PRO A 369 -4.46 2.89 10.94
N ILE A 370 -3.94 1.72 11.30
CA ILE A 370 -2.53 1.37 11.09
C ILE A 370 -2.20 1.43 9.59
N PRO A 371 -1.23 2.26 9.17
CA PRO A 371 -0.86 2.38 7.77
C PRO A 371 -0.10 1.14 7.28
N LEU A 372 -0.30 0.79 6.01
CA LEU A 372 0.57 -0.16 5.34
C LEU A 372 2.01 0.37 5.29
N PRO A 373 3.02 -0.50 5.48
CA PRO A 373 4.41 -0.11 5.36
C PRO A 373 4.72 0.33 3.93
N THR A 374 5.59 1.34 3.78
CA THR A 374 6.07 1.82 2.48
C THR A 374 7.52 1.46 2.21
N THR A 375 8.24 1.05 3.25
CA THR A 375 9.61 0.56 3.20
C THR A 375 9.66 -0.86 3.75
N THR A 376 10.55 -1.68 3.20
CA THR A 376 10.86 -3.00 3.76
C THR A 376 12.05 -2.83 4.69
N PRO A 377 11.99 -3.34 5.93
CA PRO A 377 13.12 -3.26 6.86
C PRO A 377 14.40 -3.88 6.31
N VAL A 378 15.53 -3.37 6.79
CA VAL A 378 16.87 -3.71 6.28
C VAL A 378 17.14 -5.21 6.34
N GLN A 379 16.75 -5.88 7.42
CA GLN A 379 16.95 -7.30 7.63
C GLN A 379 16.20 -8.13 6.59
N ILE A 380 14.93 -7.79 6.33
CA ILE A 380 14.12 -8.48 5.32
C ILE A 380 14.65 -8.19 3.92
N LYS A 381 15.07 -6.94 3.67
CA LYS A 381 15.74 -6.60 2.41
C LYS A 381 17.03 -7.40 2.22
N ALA A 382 17.80 -7.62 3.28
CA ALA A 382 19.02 -8.44 3.23
C ALA A 382 18.71 -9.91 2.95
N GLU A 383 17.69 -10.49 3.60
CA GLU A 383 17.24 -11.86 3.30
C GLU A 383 16.76 -12.01 1.86
N ILE A 384 15.98 -11.05 1.33
CA ILE A 384 15.55 -11.07 -0.09
C ILE A 384 16.75 -11.00 -1.02
N LYS A 385 17.72 -10.13 -0.74
CA LYS A 385 18.96 -10.03 -1.54
C LYS A 385 19.76 -11.33 -1.51
N ALA A 386 19.91 -11.94 -0.33
CA ALA A 386 20.59 -13.23 -0.18
C ALA A 386 19.88 -14.33 -0.99
N LEU A 387 18.54 -14.36 -0.95
CA LEU A 387 17.73 -15.26 -1.76
C LEU A 387 17.95 -15.04 -3.25
N ILE A 388 17.91 -13.78 -3.72
CA ILE A 388 18.13 -13.46 -5.13
C ILE A 388 19.54 -13.91 -5.58
N HIS A 389 20.57 -13.67 -4.77
CA HIS A 389 21.94 -14.10 -5.09
C HIS A 389 22.11 -15.62 -5.07
N SER A 390 21.33 -16.36 -4.27
CA SER A 390 21.38 -17.82 -4.25
C SER A 390 20.89 -18.49 -5.55
N LEU A 391 20.21 -17.72 -6.42
CA LEU A 391 19.70 -18.21 -7.70
C LEU A 391 20.74 -18.16 -8.82
N GLU A 392 21.91 -17.56 -8.56
CA GLU A 392 23.08 -17.47 -9.45
C GLU A 392 22.74 -17.37 -10.95
N HIS A 393 22.75 -18.51 -11.65
CA HIS A 393 22.56 -18.63 -13.09
C HIS A 393 21.14 -18.31 -13.59
N GLU A 394 20.12 -18.44 -12.73
CA GLU A 394 18.72 -18.16 -13.10
C GLU A 394 18.35 -16.68 -12.95
N LEU A 395 19.26 -15.86 -12.39
CA LEU A 395 19.00 -14.47 -12.08
C LEU A 395 18.68 -13.61 -13.32
N ALA A 396 19.31 -13.92 -14.46
CA ALA A 396 19.19 -13.16 -15.70
C ALA A 396 17.74 -13.00 -16.21
N ASP A 397 16.96 -14.06 -16.14
CA ASP A 397 15.58 -14.13 -16.65
C ASP A 397 14.54 -14.17 -15.52
N MET A 398 14.97 -13.87 -14.30
CA MET A 398 14.13 -13.99 -13.11
C MET A 398 12.98 -12.98 -13.14
N THR A 399 11.76 -13.49 -13.21
CA THR A 399 10.54 -12.68 -13.02
C THR A 399 10.08 -12.74 -11.56
N PRO A 400 9.33 -11.75 -11.06
CA PRO A 400 8.77 -11.81 -9.70
C PRO A 400 7.95 -13.08 -9.43
N GLN A 401 7.19 -13.54 -10.43
CA GLN A 401 6.38 -14.75 -10.30
C GLN A 401 7.26 -16.01 -10.21
N CYS A 402 8.28 -16.13 -11.07
CA CYS A 402 9.25 -17.22 -10.99
C CYS A 402 9.97 -17.23 -9.64
N PHE A 403 10.40 -16.05 -9.16
CA PHE A 403 11.06 -15.90 -7.86
C PHE A 403 10.17 -16.42 -6.71
N CYS A 404 8.91 -15.99 -6.65
CA CYS A 404 7.98 -16.43 -5.62
C CYS A 404 7.67 -17.93 -5.64
N GLN A 405 7.82 -18.57 -6.81
CA GLN A 405 7.54 -20.00 -7.00
C GLN A 405 8.82 -20.86 -6.96
N HIS A 406 10.00 -20.26 -6.86
CA HIS A 406 11.25 -20.98 -6.94
C HIS A 406 11.45 -21.87 -5.70
N PRO A 407 11.81 -23.16 -5.84
CA PRO A 407 11.93 -24.09 -4.71
C PRO A 407 12.85 -23.61 -3.59
N ALA A 408 13.98 -22.99 -3.90
CA ALA A 408 14.89 -22.44 -2.89
C ALA A 408 14.25 -21.31 -2.08
N VAL A 409 13.46 -20.45 -2.74
CA VAL A 409 12.74 -19.35 -2.09
C VAL A 409 11.63 -19.91 -1.20
N ILE A 410 10.83 -20.85 -1.72
CA ILE A 410 9.77 -21.50 -0.95
C ILE A 410 10.34 -22.20 0.29
N ASN A 411 11.43 -22.96 0.15
CA ASN A 411 12.05 -23.67 1.27
C ASN A 411 12.57 -22.70 2.33
N ARG A 412 13.26 -21.64 1.91
CA ARG A 412 13.73 -20.61 2.84
C ARG A 412 12.57 -19.90 3.54
N VAL A 413 11.51 -19.56 2.81
CA VAL A 413 10.30 -18.95 3.38
C VAL A 413 9.63 -19.90 4.39
N LYS A 414 9.64 -21.21 4.17
CA LYS A 414 9.16 -22.21 5.14
C LYS A 414 10.01 -22.26 6.41
N GLU A 415 11.34 -22.22 6.28
CA GLU A 415 12.24 -22.13 7.44
C GLU A 415 11.98 -20.86 8.25
N LEU A 416 11.72 -19.77 7.54
CA LEU A 416 11.50 -18.45 8.12
C LEU A 416 10.10 -18.33 8.75
N CYS A 417 9.06 -18.92 8.16
CA CYS A 417 7.67 -18.90 8.65
C CYS A 417 7.18 -20.30 9.06
N PRO A 418 7.76 -20.96 10.09
CA PRO A 418 7.44 -22.36 10.38
C PRO A 418 6.01 -22.60 10.90
N ALA A 419 5.34 -21.57 11.42
CA ALA A 419 3.98 -21.70 11.94
C ALA A 419 2.88 -21.55 10.87
N VAL A 420 3.25 -21.26 9.62
CA VAL A 420 2.30 -21.16 8.50
C VAL A 420 2.43 -22.41 7.65
N GLU A 421 1.32 -23.11 7.39
CA GLU A 421 1.31 -24.39 6.66
C GLU A 421 1.84 -24.24 5.22
N GLU A 422 1.42 -23.18 4.53
CA GLU A 422 1.84 -22.85 3.16
C GLU A 422 2.35 -21.41 3.06
N PRO A 423 3.60 -21.14 3.52
CA PRO A 423 4.10 -19.79 3.59
C PRO A 423 4.55 -19.30 2.21
N MET A 424 3.93 -18.21 1.78
CA MET A 424 4.34 -17.37 0.65
C MET A 424 5.28 -16.24 1.08
N VAL A 425 6.05 -15.68 0.12
CA VAL A 425 6.94 -14.52 0.32
C VAL A 425 6.23 -13.33 0.99
N ALA A 426 4.94 -13.13 0.73
CA ALA A 426 4.12 -12.11 1.35
C ALA A 426 4.04 -12.21 2.89
N HIS A 427 4.23 -13.40 3.47
CA HIS A 427 4.22 -13.59 4.93
C HIS A 427 5.50 -13.07 5.60
N LEU A 428 6.60 -12.90 4.85
CA LEU A 428 7.80 -12.27 5.40
C LEU A 428 7.52 -10.78 5.71
N HIS A 429 6.79 -10.10 4.82
CA HIS A 429 6.45 -8.69 4.96
C HIS A 429 5.30 -8.28 4.02
N PRO A 430 4.33 -7.44 4.47
CA PRO A 430 3.16 -7.06 3.66
C PRO A 430 3.48 -6.46 2.28
N LEU A 431 4.57 -5.69 2.17
CA LEU A 431 5.00 -5.12 0.87
C LEU A 431 5.37 -6.17 -0.19
N LEU A 432 5.73 -7.39 0.22
CA LEU A 432 6.13 -8.45 -0.71
C LEU A 432 4.93 -9.15 -1.34
N ALA A 433 3.69 -8.80 -0.94
CA ALA A 433 2.52 -9.15 -1.72
C ALA A 433 2.47 -8.41 -3.07
N ASN A 434 3.20 -7.29 -3.22
CA ASN A 434 3.28 -6.55 -4.46
C ASN A 434 4.43 -7.05 -5.35
N LEU A 435 4.10 -7.68 -6.47
CA LEU A 435 5.08 -8.19 -7.43
C LEU A 435 5.95 -7.09 -8.05
N ASP A 436 5.45 -5.85 -8.19
CA ASP A 436 6.26 -4.73 -8.69
C ASP A 436 7.38 -4.36 -7.69
N HIS A 437 7.10 -4.51 -6.39
CA HIS A 437 8.09 -4.26 -5.34
C HIS A 437 9.19 -5.33 -5.37
N ILE A 438 8.80 -6.60 -5.57
CA ILE A 438 9.76 -7.70 -5.79
C ILE A 438 10.57 -7.48 -7.08
N ALA A 439 9.91 -7.06 -8.17
CA ALA A 439 10.57 -6.75 -9.43
C ALA A 439 11.66 -5.70 -9.27
N SER A 440 11.40 -4.67 -8.45
CA SER A 440 12.38 -3.63 -8.13
C SER A 440 13.64 -4.20 -7.45
N TYR A 441 13.49 -5.13 -6.50
CA TYR A 441 14.64 -5.80 -5.89
C TYR A 441 15.40 -6.65 -6.89
N ILE A 442 14.71 -7.51 -7.64
CA ILE A 442 15.34 -8.35 -8.66
C ILE A 442 16.11 -7.48 -9.66
N HIS A 443 15.48 -6.43 -10.21
CA HIS A 443 16.13 -5.55 -11.16
C HIS A 443 17.37 -4.85 -10.58
N THR A 444 17.32 -4.44 -9.32
CA THR A 444 18.45 -3.81 -8.63
C THR A 444 19.64 -4.77 -8.54
N GLU A 445 19.42 -6.01 -8.10
CA GLU A 445 20.50 -6.99 -7.97
C GLU A 445 20.97 -7.52 -9.34
N VAL A 446 20.05 -7.78 -10.28
CA VAL A 446 20.39 -8.15 -11.67
C VAL A 446 21.30 -7.10 -12.28
N LYS A 447 20.99 -5.82 -12.13
CA LYS A 447 21.81 -4.72 -12.66
C LYS A 447 23.18 -4.62 -11.97
N ALA A 448 23.30 -5.05 -10.70
CA ALA A 448 24.58 -5.08 -10.00
C ALA A 448 25.48 -6.21 -10.50
N VAL A 449 24.91 -7.39 -10.80
CA VAL A 449 25.65 -8.56 -11.31
C VAL A 449 25.90 -8.46 -12.83
N LEU A 450 24.92 -7.96 -13.57
CA LEU A 450 24.90 -7.83 -15.02
C LEU A 450 24.67 -6.36 -15.42
N PRO A 451 25.67 -5.47 -15.26
CA PRO A 451 25.51 -4.03 -15.51
C PRO A 451 25.16 -3.69 -16.96
N HIS A 452 25.54 -4.55 -17.91
CA HIS A 452 25.20 -4.43 -19.33
C HIS A 452 23.99 -5.29 -19.74
N GLY A 453 23.36 -5.96 -18.78
CA GLY A 453 22.24 -6.88 -18.98
C GLY A 453 22.61 -8.13 -19.78
N THR A 454 21.59 -8.91 -20.12
CA THR A 454 21.67 -10.09 -21.00
C THR A 454 21.29 -9.81 -22.45
N GLY A 455 20.94 -8.54 -22.76
CA GLY A 455 20.59 -8.10 -24.10
C GLY A 455 21.79 -7.83 -25.00
N TRP A 456 21.55 -7.15 -26.12
CA TRP A 456 22.56 -6.84 -27.13
C TRP A 456 23.81 -6.14 -26.60
N ASP A 457 23.68 -5.29 -25.59
CA ASP A 457 24.82 -4.56 -25.04
C ASP A 457 25.75 -5.46 -24.20
N GLY A 458 25.20 -6.42 -23.46
CA GLY A 458 25.99 -7.48 -22.82
C GLY A 458 26.67 -8.40 -23.83
N MET A 459 25.97 -8.73 -24.92
CA MET A 459 26.53 -9.56 -26.00
C MET A 459 27.69 -8.84 -26.73
N LYS A 460 27.57 -7.53 -27.00
CA LYS A 460 28.66 -6.72 -27.58
C LYS A 460 29.91 -6.73 -26.71
N LEU A 461 29.76 -6.67 -25.39
CA LEU A 461 30.90 -6.73 -24.47
C LEU A 461 31.59 -8.10 -24.55
N LEU A 462 30.83 -9.19 -24.52
CA LEU A 462 31.36 -10.55 -24.66
C LEU A 462 32.05 -10.79 -26.00
N MET A 463 31.59 -10.14 -27.08
CA MET A 463 32.23 -10.20 -28.40
C MET A 463 33.46 -9.28 -28.53
N SER A 464 33.68 -8.38 -27.56
CA SER A 464 34.85 -7.48 -27.53
C SER A 464 36.00 -7.96 -26.63
N LEU A 465 35.74 -9.04 -25.88
CA LEU A 465 36.73 -9.83 -25.12
C LEU A 465 37.21 -10.99 -25.98
#